data_AF-A0A8H4XSG3-F1
#
_entry.id   AF-A0A8H4XSG3-F1
#
_cell.length_a   1.000
_cell.length_b   1.000
_cell.length_c   1.000
_cell.angle_alpha   90.00
_cell.angle_beta   90.00
_cell.angle_gamma   90.00
#
_symmetry.space_group_name_H-M   'P 1'
#
loop_
_entity.id
_entity.type
_entity.pdbx_description
1 polymer ?
#
loop_
_entity_poly.entity_id
_entity_poly.type
_entity_poly.pdbx_seq_one_letter_code
_entity_poly.pdbx_strand_id
1 'polypeptide(L)'
;MDLCQVFDQELEALGIEAVQKETIHPRKSYKMNSSCADILLFATNKWNVTRPSLLFDTKDVIEPTTTNKFWLDVQLRYGDYDSHDIERYTRAKYLDYTTDSMSIYPSATGLMIGIDLAYNLYSAYGQYFPGLKALVQQAMAKIMKANPALYVLRERIRKGLQLYASENNQEFLNSQNYSELFSPQIQLFIDDTNVYRVTIHKTFEGNLTTKPINGAIFIFNPRTGQLFLKIIHTSVWAGQKRLGQLANWKTAEEVAALIRSLPVEEQPKQLIVTRQGLLDLLEVHLLDFPNISIRASELQLPFQAAMKVEKLADMILSATEPQMVLFNLYDEWLKSISPYT
;
A
#
# COMPACT_ATOMS: atom_id res chain seq x y z
N MET A 1 10.35 -2.43 -3.03
CA MET A 1 9.77 -1.78 -4.23
C MET A 1 10.39 -0.42 -4.43
N ASP A 2 10.31 0.48 -3.45
CA ASP A 2 10.91 1.83 -3.52
C ASP A 2 12.40 1.79 -3.91
N LEU A 3 13.19 0.92 -3.30
CA LEU A 3 14.60 0.75 -3.68
C LEU A 3 14.77 0.29 -5.14
N CYS A 4 13.92 -0.59 -5.67
CA CYS A 4 13.97 -0.99 -7.08
C CYS A 4 13.75 0.23 -7.98
N GLN A 5 12.72 1.04 -7.69
CA GLN A 5 12.44 2.26 -8.45
C GLN A 5 13.59 3.28 -8.39
N VAL A 6 14.26 3.38 -7.24
CA VAL A 6 15.45 4.23 -7.09
C VAL A 6 16.58 3.72 -7.99
N PHE A 7 16.84 2.41 -8.02
CA PHE A 7 17.87 1.85 -8.91
C PHE A 7 17.50 1.95 -10.39
N ASP A 8 16.22 1.78 -10.75
CA ASP A 8 15.72 1.94 -12.12
C ASP A 8 15.92 3.38 -12.65
N GLN A 9 15.96 4.38 -11.76
CA GLN A 9 16.22 5.78 -12.13
C GLN A 9 17.72 6.08 -12.32
N GLU A 10 18.61 5.22 -11.82
CA GLU A 10 20.05 5.46 -11.75
C GLU A 10 20.86 4.42 -12.56
N LEU A 11 20.22 3.76 -13.53
CA LEU A 11 20.82 2.67 -14.32
C LEU A 11 22.12 3.10 -15.01
N GLU A 12 22.07 4.18 -15.78
CA GLU A 12 23.24 4.66 -16.54
C GLU A 12 24.34 5.18 -15.62
N ALA A 13 23.98 5.95 -14.59
CA ALA A 13 24.93 6.57 -13.66
C ALA A 13 25.75 5.52 -12.88
N LEU A 14 25.13 4.38 -12.57
CA LEU A 14 25.76 3.29 -11.84
C LEU A 14 26.27 2.14 -12.72
N GLY A 15 26.03 2.18 -14.03
CA GLY A 15 26.39 1.10 -14.95
C GLY A 15 25.62 -0.20 -14.68
N ILE A 16 24.34 -0.09 -14.35
CA ILE A 16 23.42 -1.21 -14.12
C ILE A 16 22.74 -1.55 -15.46
N GLU A 17 22.85 -2.80 -15.88
CA GLU A 17 22.14 -3.34 -17.05
C GLU A 17 20.67 -3.61 -16.72
N ALA A 18 20.41 -4.22 -15.57
CA ALA A 18 19.06 -4.56 -15.14
C ALA A 18 18.94 -4.61 -13.61
N VAL A 19 17.78 -4.19 -13.11
CA VAL A 19 17.36 -4.34 -11.72
C VAL A 19 16.29 -5.43 -11.68
N GLN A 20 16.59 -6.53 -11.02
CA GLN A 20 15.64 -7.63 -10.87
C GLN A 20 15.18 -7.72 -9.42
N LYS A 21 13.87 -7.59 -9.20
CA LYS A 21 13.25 -7.97 -7.92
C LYS A 21 13.10 -9.48 -7.88
N GLU A 22 13.62 -10.10 -6.83
CA GLU A 22 13.55 -11.55 -6.66
C GLU A 22 12.15 -12.00 -6.23
N THR A 23 11.81 -13.25 -6.57
CA THR A 23 10.58 -13.88 -6.06
C THR A 23 10.80 -14.32 -4.63
N ILE A 24 10.33 -13.50 -3.70
CA ILE A 24 10.56 -13.69 -2.27
C ILE A 24 9.48 -14.60 -1.66
N HIS A 25 9.91 -15.51 -0.78
CA HIS A 25 8.96 -16.30 0.00
C HIS A 25 8.10 -15.38 0.90
N PRO A 26 6.76 -15.52 0.96
CA PRO A 26 5.88 -14.58 1.67
C PRO A 26 6.19 -14.40 3.17
N ARG A 27 6.90 -15.36 3.76
CA ARG A 27 7.29 -15.37 5.18
C ARG A 27 8.74 -14.94 5.46
N LYS A 28 9.50 -14.57 4.44
CA LYS A 28 10.92 -14.17 4.58
C LYS A 28 11.05 -12.99 5.54
N SER A 29 10.15 -12.01 5.45
CA SER A 29 10.21 -10.75 6.20
C SER A 29 10.26 -10.87 7.73
N TYR A 30 9.82 -12.01 8.29
CA TYR A 30 9.88 -12.29 9.73
C TYR A 30 10.70 -13.54 10.06
N LYS A 31 11.45 -14.08 9.09
CA LYS A 31 12.35 -15.21 9.29
C LYS A 31 13.74 -14.70 9.67
N MET A 32 14.12 -14.91 10.94
CA MET A 32 15.34 -14.33 11.51
C MET A 32 16.56 -15.26 11.51
N ASN A 33 16.41 -16.51 11.08
CA ASN A 33 17.49 -17.50 11.07
C ASN A 33 18.16 -17.69 9.71
N SER A 34 17.49 -17.35 8.61
CA SER A 34 18.09 -17.36 7.27
C SER A 34 17.38 -16.39 6.34
N SER A 35 18.07 -15.96 5.29
CA SER A 35 17.56 -15.01 4.30
C SER A 35 17.96 -15.39 2.87
N CYS A 36 17.49 -14.62 1.90
CA CYS A 36 17.84 -14.69 0.48
C CYS A 36 17.85 -13.26 -0.10
N ALA A 37 18.36 -13.05 -1.31
CA ALA A 37 18.34 -11.70 -1.92
C ALA A 37 16.89 -11.20 -2.16
N ASP A 38 16.66 -9.90 -1.98
CA ASP A 38 15.42 -9.21 -2.38
C ASP A 38 15.53 -8.58 -3.77
N ILE A 39 16.69 -8.00 -4.06
CA ILE A 39 16.99 -7.32 -5.32
C ILE A 39 18.32 -7.87 -5.83
N LEU A 40 18.40 -8.12 -7.13
CA LEU A 40 19.62 -8.47 -7.83
C LEU A 40 19.89 -7.43 -8.91
N LEU A 41 21.08 -6.84 -8.86
CA LEU A 41 21.57 -5.90 -9.86
C LEU A 41 22.53 -6.62 -10.80
N PHE A 42 22.35 -6.39 -12.10
CA PHE A 42 23.24 -6.87 -13.15
C PHE A 42 24.06 -5.70 -13.67
N ALA A 43 25.37 -5.90 -13.76
CA ALA A 43 26.29 -4.84 -14.15
C ALA A 43 26.51 -4.85 -15.66
N THR A 44 26.42 -3.70 -16.33
CA THR A 44 26.70 -3.58 -17.78
C THR A 44 28.15 -3.96 -18.10
N ASN A 45 29.05 -3.59 -17.19
CA ASN A 45 30.45 -4.00 -17.14
C ASN A 45 30.76 -4.49 -15.72
N LYS A 46 31.95 -5.00 -15.46
CA LYS A 46 32.31 -5.42 -14.10
C LYS A 46 32.45 -4.23 -13.16
N TRP A 47 31.87 -4.32 -11.96
CA TRP A 47 32.15 -3.40 -10.86
C TRP A 47 33.35 -3.88 -10.05
N ASN A 48 34.25 -2.96 -9.71
CA ASN A 48 35.16 -3.18 -8.59
C ASN A 48 34.42 -2.89 -7.29
N VAL A 49 34.54 -3.77 -6.30
CA VAL A 49 33.83 -3.65 -5.03
C VAL A 49 34.77 -3.34 -3.88
N THR A 50 34.26 -2.68 -2.84
CA THR A 50 34.99 -2.44 -1.60
C THR A 50 35.02 -3.68 -0.71
N ARG A 51 35.87 -3.64 0.32
CA ARG A 51 35.65 -4.48 1.51
C ARG A 51 34.29 -4.17 2.13
N PRO A 52 33.67 -5.13 2.84
CA PRO A 52 32.45 -4.86 3.60
C PRO A 52 32.66 -3.72 4.61
N SER A 53 31.82 -2.71 4.57
CA SER A 53 31.87 -1.55 5.47
C SER A 53 30.46 -1.09 5.87
N LEU A 54 30.37 -0.14 6.81
CA LEU A 54 29.11 0.51 7.15
C LEU A 54 28.72 1.55 6.09
N LEU A 55 27.43 1.90 6.08
CA LEU A 55 26.84 2.87 5.15
C LEU A 55 27.45 4.26 5.25
N PHE A 56 27.81 4.69 6.47
CA PHE A 56 28.34 6.04 6.73
C PHE A 56 29.87 6.06 6.89
N ASP A 57 30.55 4.93 6.67
CA ASP A 57 32.01 4.91 6.62
C ASP A 57 32.53 5.66 5.39
N THR A 58 33.56 6.48 5.59
CA THR A 58 34.16 7.36 4.56
C THR A 58 35.47 6.85 3.97
N LYS A 59 36.05 5.78 4.55
CA LYS A 59 37.36 5.25 4.18
C LYS A 59 37.24 3.97 3.34
N ASP A 60 36.50 4.08 2.24
CA ASP A 60 36.32 2.96 1.34
C ASP A 60 37.60 2.67 0.54
N VAL A 61 38.00 1.41 0.58
CA VAL A 61 39.09 0.90 -0.25
C VAL A 61 38.49 -0.09 -1.23
N ILE A 62 38.56 0.27 -2.51
CA ILE A 62 38.16 -0.61 -3.61
C ILE A 62 39.19 -1.73 -3.73
N GLU A 63 38.72 -2.97 -3.74
CA GLU A 63 39.55 -4.15 -3.93
C GLU A 63 39.62 -4.54 -5.41
N PRO A 64 40.64 -5.33 -5.82
CA PRO A 64 40.71 -5.89 -7.18
C PRO A 64 39.61 -6.94 -7.44
N THR A 65 38.79 -7.27 -6.45
CA THR A 65 37.63 -8.13 -6.58
C THR A 65 36.60 -7.46 -7.50
N THR A 66 36.21 -8.17 -8.54
CA THR A 66 35.23 -7.70 -9.52
C THR A 66 33.98 -8.55 -9.52
N THR A 67 32.83 -7.94 -9.77
CA THR A 67 31.54 -8.63 -9.82
C THR A 67 30.67 -8.14 -10.98
N ASN A 68 29.81 -9.01 -11.47
CA ASN A 68 28.77 -8.72 -12.46
C ASN A 68 27.34 -8.84 -11.87
N LYS A 69 27.22 -9.38 -10.66
CA LYS A 69 25.94 -9.58 -9.96
C LYS A 69 26.07 -9.05 -8.55
N PHE A 70 25.17 -8.17 -8.15
CA PHE A 70 25.20 -7.57 -6.83
C PHE A 70 23.83 -7.68 -6.16
N TRP A 71 23.75 -8.33 -5.00
CA TRP A 71 22.48 -8.52 -4.30
C TRP A 71 22.24 -7.46 -3.22
N LEU A 72 20.97 -7.17 -2.97
CA LEU A 72 20.52 -6.46 -1.78
C LEU A 72 19.56 -7.31 -0.97
N ASP A 73 19.69 -7.23 0.36
CA ASP A 73 18.78 -7.85 1.33
C ASP A 73 18.31 -6.81 2.35
N VAL A 74 17.00 -6.68 2.55
CA VAL A 74 16.38 -5.73 3.47
C VAL A 74 15.85 -6.46 4.68
N GLN A 75 16.49 -6.24 5.82
CA GLN A 75 16.15 -6.83 7.11
C GLN A 75 15.35 -5.85 7.96
N LEU A 76 14.15 -6.28 8.36
CA LEU A 76 13.34 -5.56 9.32
C LEU A 76 13.59 -6.13 10.71
N ARG A 77 13.63 -5.25 11.71
CA ARG A 77 13.66 -5.65 13.11
C ARG A 77 12.78 -4.74 13.95
N TYR A 78 12.48 -5.21 15.16
CA TYR A 78 11.81 -4.43 16.18
C TYR A 78 12.69 -4.48 17.42
N GLY A 79 13.50 -3.45 17.63
CA GLY A 79 14.45 -3.40 18.75
C GLY A 79 13.78 -3.23 20.11
N ASP A 80 14.52 -3.53 21.16
CA ASP A 80 14.13 -3.27 22.55
C ASP A 80 15.12 -2.28 23.20
N TYR A 81 14.99 -2.05 24.51
CA TYR A 81 15.84 -1.11 25.22
C TYR A 81 17.32 -1.54 25.21
N ASP A 82 17.60 -2.84 25.34
CA ASP A 82 18.95 -3.38 25.44
C ASP A 82 19.63 -3.57 24.08
N SER A 83 18.83 -3.77 23.03
CA SER A 83 19.27 -4.09 21.68
C SER A 83 18.53 -3.21 20.64
N HIS A 84 19.04 -2.00 20.46
CA HIS A 84 18.56 -1.02 19.46
C HIS A 84 19.68 -0.49 18.52
N ASP A 85 20.92 -0.98 18.65
CA ASP A 85 22.03 -0.62 17.74
C ASP A 85 21.85 -1.32 16.37
N ILE A 86 21.45 -0.54 15.36
CA ILE A 86 21.16 -1.03 14.01
C ILE A 86 22.41 -1.39 13.21
N GLU A 87 23.53 -0.73 13.45
CA GLU A 87 24.78 -0.97 12.73
C GLU A 87 25.37 -2.32 13.11
N ARG A 88 25.45 -2.57 14.43
CA ARG A 88 25.94 -3.84 14.97
C ARG A 88 25.09 -5.01 14.51
N TYR A 89 23.77 -4.87 14.53
CA TYR A 89 22.85 -5.91 14.07
C TYR A 89 23.00 -6.21 12.58
N THR A 90 23.01 -5.17 11.74
CA THR A 90 23.08 -5.35 10.28
C THR A 90 24.39 -6.02 9.89
N ARG A 91 25.51 -5.62 10.53
CA ARG A 91 26.80 -6.28 10.38
C ARG A 91 26.78 -7.74 10.84
N ALA A 92 26.22 -8.02 12.01
CA ALA A 92 26.13 -9.38 12.53
C ALA A 92 25.34 -10.28 11.57
N LYS A 93 24.15 -9.84 11.14
CA LYS A 93 23.31 -10.59 10.19
C LYS A 93 23.97 -10.79 8.82
N TYR A 94 24.66 -9.78 8.31
CA TYR A 94 25.42 -9.92 7.07
C TYR A 94 26.47 -11.02 7.21
N LEU A 95 27.28 -10.99 8.28
CA LEU A 95 28.33 -11.99 8.50
C LEU A 95 27.75 -13.39 8.74
N ASP A 96 26.70 -13.50 9.55
CA ASP A 96 26.02 -14.77 9.81
C ASP A 96 25.46 -15.37 8.51
N TYR A 97 24.71 -14.59 7.72
CA TYR A 97 24.05 -15.12 6.52
C TYR A 97 24.98 -15.33 5.33
N THR A 98 26.11 -14.63 5.26
CA THR A 98 27.07 -14.85 4.16
C THR A 98 28.06 -15.98 4.45
N THR A 99 28.16 -16.43 5.70
CA THR A 99 29.04 -17.54 6.09
C THR A 99 28.28 -18.84 6.36
N ASP A 100 27.00 -18.76 6.73
CA ASP A 100 26.14 -19.93 6.93
C ASP A 100 25.65 -20.55 5.61
N SER A 101 25.47 -21.86 5.63
CA SER A 101 24.98 -22.66 4.50
C SER A 101 23.46 -22.62 4.32
N MET A 102 22.69 -22.12 5.32
CA MET A 102 21.23 -22.02 5.21
C MET A 102 20.74 -20.84 4.37
N SER A 103 21.56 -19.80 4.22
CA SER A 103 21.24 -18.61 3.42
C SER A 103 21.99 -18.70 2.10
N ILE A 104 21.27 -18.56 0.99
CA ILE A 104 21.86 -18.67 -0.35
C ILE A 104 21.69 -17.33 -1.06
N TYR A 105 22.81 -16.71 -1.41
CA TYR A 105 22.85 -15.49 -2.20
C TYR A 105 23.35 -15.76 -3.62
N PRO A 106 22.85 -15.03 -4.65
CA PRO A 106 23.23 -15.26 -6.04
C PRO A 106 24.69 -14.95 -6.39
N SER A 107 25.40 -14.19 -5.54
CA SER A 107 26.82 -13.86 -5.68
C SER A 107 27.45 -13.62 -4.31
N ALA A 108 28.79 -13.62 -4.25
CA ALA A 108 29.55 -13.32 -3.03
C ALA A 108 29.56 -11.82 -2.67
N THR A 109 28.96 -10.97 -3.49
CA THR A 109 29.01 -9.51 -3.36
C THR A 109 27.62 -8.92 -3.19
N GLY A 110 27.39 -8.20 -2.10
CA GLY A 110 26.11 -7.56 -1.87
C GLY A 110 26.08 -6.65 -0.65
N LEU A 111 24.88 -6.12 -0.40
CA LEU A 111 24.60 -5.15 0.64
C LEU A 111 23.39 -5.58 1.46
N MET A 112 23.52 -5.59 2.78
CA MET A 112 22.39 -5.77 3.68
C MET A 112 21.97 -4.42 4.26
N ILE A 113 20.69 -4.12 4.20
CA ILE A 113 20.08 -2.90 4.77
C ILE A 113 19.22 -3.33 5.96
N GLY A 114 19.53 -2.82 7.15
CA GLY A 114 18.75 -3.05 8.35
C GLY A 114 17.87 -1.84 8.68
N ILE A 115 16.61 -2.10 9.07
CA ILE A 115 15.65 -1.09 9.53
C ILE A 115 15.10 -1.51 10.89
N ASP A 116 15.32 -0.68 11.92
CA ASP A 116 14.64 -0.82 13.21
C ASP A 116 13.33 -0.05 13.21
N LEU A 117 12.23 -0.80 13.23
CA LEU A 117 10.87 -0.28 13.17
C LEU A 117 10.44 0.41 14.47
N ALA A 118 11.02 0.02 15.62
CA ALA A 118 10.65 0.58 16.92
C ALA A 118 11.31 1.95 17.13
N TYR A 119 12.60 2.04 16.79
CA TYR A 119 13.41 3.25 16.98
C TYR A 119 13.52 4.13 15.73
N ASN A 120 12.94 3.70 14.61
CA ASN A 120 13.01 4.40 13.34
C ASN A 120 14.45 4.65 12.85
N LEU A 121 15.35 3.69 13.13
CA LEU A 121 16.76 3.73 12.75
C LEU A 121 16.99 2.85 11.51
N TYR A 122 17.99 3.20 10.71
CA TYR A 122 18.44 2.34 9.61
C TYR A 122 19.96 2.38 9.50
N SER A 123 20.54 1.31 8.96
CA SER A 123 21.93 1.28 8.53
C SER A 123 22.08 0.24 7.43
N ALA A 124 23.26 0.17 6.82
CA ALA A 124 23.60 -0.87 5.88
C ALA A 124 25.03 -1.36 6.13
N TYR A 125 25.25 -2.66 5.91
CA TYR A 125 26.57 -3.27 5.98
C TYR A 125 26.73 -4.24 4.82
N GLY A 126 27.88 -4.18 4.17
CA GLY A 126 28.20 -5.00 3.02
C GLY A 126 29.20 -4.30 2.13
N GLN A 127 29.37 -4.83 0.93
CA GLN A 127 30.28 -4.27 -0.05
C GLN A 127 29.62 -3.10 -0.79
N TYR A 128 30.42 -2.25 -1.41
CA TYR A 128 29.92 -1.16 -2.24
C TYR A 128 30.65 -1.14 -3.57
N PHE A 129 29.93 -0.90 -4.65
CA PHE A 129 30.51 -0.47 -5.92
C PHE A 129 30.43 1.07 -6.02
N PRO A 130 31.23 1.71 -6.90
CA PRO A 130 31.26 3.18 -7.01
C PRO A 130 29.86 3.79 -7.19
N GLY A 131 29.54 4.82 -6.41
CA GLY A 131 28.25 5.52 -6.44
C GLY A 131 27.15 4.91 -5.56
N LEU A 132 27.19 3.60 -5.27
CA LEU A 132 26.14 2.92 -4.50
C LEU A 132 25.90 3.54 -3.13
N LYS A 133 26.96 3.82 -2.38
CA LYS A 133 26.88 4.30 -1.00
C LYS A 133 26.11 5.63 -0.92
N ALA A 134 26.45 6.59 -1.77
CA ALA A 134 25.78 7.88 -1.83
C ALA A 134 24.29 7.75 -2.21
N LEU A 135 23.98 6.88 -3.18
CA LEU A 135 22.59 6.63 -3.57
C LEU A 135 21.78 6.03 -2.41
N VAL A 136 22.30 4.99 -1.75
CA VAL A 136 21.59 4.33 -0.64
C VAL A 136 21.37 5.28 0.53
N GLN A 137 22.34 6.15 0.86
CA GLN A 137 22.17 7.18 1.89
C GLN A 137 20.99 8.12 1.58
N GLN A 138 20.93 8.66 0.36
CA GLN A 138 19.85 9.56 -0.06
C GLN A 138 18.51 8.84 -0.13
N ALA A 139 18.51 7.64 -0.71
CA ALA A 139 17.31 6.82 -0.89
C ALA A 139 16.69 6.43 0.45
N MET A 140 17.49 5.92 1.39
CA MET A 140 16.99 5.49 2.70
C MET A 140 16.49 6.67 3.53
N ALA A 141 17.16 7.83 3.49
CA ALA A 141 16.66 9.03 4.15
C ALA A 141 15.26 9.43 3.64
N LYS A 142 15.03 9.33 2.33
CA LYS A 142 13.72 9.62 1.71
C LYS A 142 12.68 8.56 2.05
N ILE A 143 13.02 7.27 1.91
CA ILE A 143 12.11 6.14 2.19
C ILE A 143 11.68 6.15 3.65
N MET A 144 12.60 6.32 4.59
CA MET A 144 12.27 6.38 6.01
C MET A 144 11.29 7.52 6.30
N LYS A 145 11.36 8.66 5.60
CA LYS A 145 10.42 9.76 5.83
C LYS A 145 9.07 9.55 5.13
N ALA A 146 9.08 9.12 3.87
CA ALA A 146 7.93 9.22 2.98
C ALA A 146 7.22 7.89 2.68
N ASN A 147 7.75 6.75 3.13
CA ASN A 147 7.14 5.45 2.82
C ASN A 147 5.76 5.31 3.49
N PRO A 148 4.69 5.03 2.71
CA PRO A 148 3.33 4.92 3.26
C PRO A 148 3.17 3.81 4.31
N ALA A 149 3.87 2.68 4.19
CA ALA A 149 3.75 1.59 5.14
C ALA A 149 4.38 1.95 6.50
N LEU A 150 5.53 2.63 6.48
CA LEU A 150 6.16 3.17 7.69
C LEU A 150 5.32 4.29 8.32
N TYR A 151 4.66 5.12 7.51
CA TYR A 151 3.70 6.10 8.00
C TYR A 151 2.53 5.43 8.74
N VAL A 152 1.88 4.44 8.12
CA VAL A 152 0.78 3.68 8.75
C VAL A 152 1.24 3.01 10.06
N LEU A 153 2.45 2.46 10.10
CA LEU A 153 3.02 1.90 11.34
C LEU A 153 3.11 2.97 12.45
N ARG A 154 3.67 4.15 12.14
CA ARG A 154 3.81 5.25 13.10
C ARG A 154 2.46 5.77 13.57
N GLU A 155 1.50 5.91 12.67
CA GLU A 155 0.14 6.33 13.00
C GLU A 155 -0.56 5.33 13.92
N ARG A 156 -0.40 4.02 13.68
CA ARG A 156 -0.93 2.99 14.57
C ARG A 156 -0.29 3.04 15.95
N ILE A 157 1.03 3.27 16.05
CA ILE A 157 1.73 3.45 17.32
C ILE A 157 1.21 4.70 18.05
N ARG A 158 1.10 5.84 17.35
CA ARG A 158 0.54 7.09 17.90
C ARG A 158 -0.87 6.92 18.42
N LYS A 159 -1.77 6.32 17.63
CA LYS A 159 -3.15 6.00 18.02
C LYS A 159 -3.19 5.05 19.23
N GLY A 160 -2.36 4.01 19.24
CA GLY A 160 -2.25 3.08 20.36
C GLY A 160 -1.77 3.74 21.66
N LEU A 161 -0.86 4.69 21.56
CA LEU A 161 -0.33 5.49 22.68
C LEU A 161 -1.18 6.74 22.99
N GLN A 162 -2.23 6.99 22.22
CA GLN A 162 -3.10 8.17 22.34
C GLN A 162 -2.34 9.51 22.25
N LEU A 163 -1.31 9.55 21.41
CA LEU A 163 -0.51 10.75 21.14
C LEU A 163 -1.10 11.46 19.93
N TYR A 164 -1.71 12.62 20.15
CA TYR A 164 -2.28 13.45 19.09
C TYR A 164 -1.39 14.67 18.87
N ALA A 165 -0.87 14.82 17.66
CA ALA A 165 -0.22 16.05 17.19
C ALA A 165 -1.11 16.69 16.12
N SER A 166 -1.25 18.01 16.14
CA SER A 166 -1.87 18.75 15.05
C SER A 166 -0.90 18.81 13.87
N GLU A 167 -0.77 17.72 13.11
CA GLU A 167 -0.10 17.78 11.80
C GLU A 167 -1.05 18.41 10.77
N ASN A 168 -0.50 19.01 9.70
CA ASN A 168 -1.26 19.66 8.64
C ASN A 168 -2.27 18.66 8.04
N ASN A 169 -3.53 18.76 8.46
CA ASN A 169 -4.60 17.90 7.98
C ASN A 169 -4.72 18.06 6.46
N GLN A 170 -4.70 16.93 5.75
CA GLN A 170 -5.16 16.87 4.38
C GLN A 170 -6.59 17.43 4.38
N GLU A 171 -6.82 18.55 3.69
CA GLU A 171 -8.10 19.26 3.77
C GLU A 171 -9.23 18.32 3.37
N PHE A 172 -10.31 18.27 4.15
CA PHE A 172 -11.48 17.48 3.77
C PHE A 172 -12.20 18.10 2.56
N LEU A 173 -12.92 17.27 1.80
CA LEU A 173 -13.80 17.78 0.77
C LEU A 173 -14.96 18.50 1.47
N ASN A 174 -15.14 19.77 1.14
CA ASN A 174 -16.14 20.67 1.70
C ASN A 174 -16.70 21.59 0.60
N SER A 175 -17.59 22.50 0.97
CA SER A 175 -18.26 23.37 -0.01
C SER A 175 -17.31 24.37 -0.70
N GLN A 176 -16.17 24.70 -0.09
CA GLN A 176 -15.21 25.67 -0.65
C GLN A 176 -14.38 25.06 -1.78
N ASN A 177 -14.07 23.77 -1.69
CA ASN A 177 -13.25 23.04 -2.65
C ASN A 177 -14.05 22.04 -3.50
N TYR A 178 -15.38 22.08 -3.45
CA TYR A 178 -16.27 21.19 -4.20
C TYR A 178 -16.02 21.20 -5.72
N SER A 179 -15.65 22.36 -6.28
CA SER A 179 -15.34 22.50 -7.72
C SER A 179 -14.12 21.69 -8.16
N GLU A 180 -13.22 21.31 -7.24
CA GLU A 180 -12.02 20.51 -7.53
C GLU A 180 -12.38 19.11 -8.06
N LEU A 181 -13.55 18.58 -7.69
CA LEU A 181 -14.06 17.28 -8.13
C LEU A 181 -14.12 17.12 -9.64
N PHE A 182 -14.26 18.24 -10.35
CA PHE A 182 -14.44 18.27 -11.80
C PHE A 182 -13.15 18.62 -12.55
N SER A 183 -12.01 18.58 -11.86
CA SER A 183 -10.70 18.74 -12.47
C SER A 183 -10.39 17.60 -13.47
N PRO A 184 -9.36 17.74 -14.33
CA PRO A 184 -8.97 16.68 -15.24
C PRO A 184 -8.51 15.38 -14.56
N GLN A 185 -8.20 15.42 -13.27
CA GLN A 185 -7.75 14.26 -12.52
C GLN A 185 -8.92 13.28 -12.28
N ILE A 186 -8.63 11.98 -12.39
CA ILE A 186 -9.63 10.95 -12.09
C ILE A 186 -9.79 10.87 -10.57
N GLN A 187 -11.00 11.13 -10.10
CA GLN A 187 -11.37 11.09 -8.69
C GLN A 187 -12.54 10.12 -8.53
N LEU A 188 -12.52 9.31 -7.47
CA LEU A 188 -13.59 8.37 -7.18
C LEU A 188 -14.13 8.57 -5.78
N PHE A 189 -15.44 8.74 -5.67
CA PHE A 189 -16.14 8.60 -4.39
C PHE A 189 -16.29 7.13 -4.02
N ILE A 190 -16.14 6.83 -2.74
CA ILE A 190 -16.38 5.50 -2.17
C ILE A 190 -17.39 5.65 -1.04
N ASP A 191 -18.53 4.99 -1.19
CA ASP A 191 -19.54 4.86 -0.14
C ASP A 191 -19.73 3.38 0.24
N ASP A 192 -19.54 3.09 1.53
CA ASP A 192 -19.72 1.75 2.11
C ASP A 192 -21.01 1.60 2.92
N THR A 193 -21.89 2.60 2.89
CA THR A 193 -23.10 2.65 3.73
C THR A 193 -24.00 1.42 3.51
N ASN A 194 -24.06 0.91 2.28
CA ASN A 194 -24.91 -0.21 1.89
C ASN A 194 -24.16 -1.54 1.70
N VAL A 195 -22.94 -1.68 2.23
CA VAL A 195 -22.13 -2.89 2.06
C VAL A 195 -22.62 -4.04 2.95
N TYR A 196 -22.79 -3.78 4.25
CA TYR A 196 -23.33 -4.76 5.18
C TYR A 196 -24.74 -4.35 5.60
N ARG A 197 -25.72 -5.05 5.04
CA ARG A 197 -27.14 -4.80 5.24
C ARG A 197 -27.79 -5.99 5.92
N VAL A 198 -28.75 -5.71 6.79
CA VAL A 198 -29.49 -6.74 7.52
C VAL A 198 -30.99 -6.51 7.46
N THR A 199 -31.74 -7.60 7.45
CA THR A 199 -33.17 -7.61 7.74
C THR A 199 -33.40 -8.13 9.15
N ILE A 200 -34.25 -7.45 9.91
CA ILE A 200 -34.60 -7.84 11.26
C ILE A 200 -35.84 -8.73 11.18
N HIS A 201 -35.79 -9.90 11.80
CA HIS A 201 -36.92 -10.80 11.94
C HIS A 201 -37.10 -11.17 13.40
N LYS A 202 -38.35 -11.41 13.80
CA LYS A 202 -38.68 -11.85 15.15
C LYS A 202 -38.72 -13.38 15.17
N THR A 203 -37.98 -14.00 16.09
CA THR A 203 -38.03 -15.45 16.30
C THR A 203 -39.33 -15.84 16.99
N PHE A 204 -39.63 -17.14 16.97
CA PHE A 204 -40.80 -17.69 17.66
C PHE A 204 -40.78 -17.39 19.17
N GLU A 205 -39.59 -17.39 19.77
CA GLU A 205 -39.36 -17.05 21.19
C GLU A 205 -39.50 -15.54 21.49
N GLY A 206 -39.73 -14.72 20.47
CA GLY A 206 -39.90 -13.28 20.61
C GLY A 206 -38.62 -12.44 20.51
N ASN A 207 -37.45 -13.08 20.36
CA ASN A 207 -36.17 -12.40 20.19
C ASN A 207 -36.06 -11.77 18.80
N LEU A 208 -35.38 -10.63 18.69
CA LEU A 208 -35.05 -10.02 17.39
C LEU A 208 -33.72 -10.56 16.89
N THR A 209 -33.73 -11.16 15.71
CA THR A 209 -32.55 -11.68 15.02
C THR A 209 -32.33 -10.96 13.70
N THR A 210 -31.06 -10.81 13.31
CA THR A 210 -30.68 -10.15 12.06
C THR A 210 -30.27 -11.21 11.03
N LYS A 211 -30.70 -11.05 9.78
CA LYS A 211 -30.25 -11.84 8.65
C LYS A 211 -29.56 -10.93 7.65
N PRO A 212 -28.32 -11.23 7.22
CA PRO A 212 -27.67 -10.44 6.20
C PRO A 212 -28.41 -10.57 4.87
N ILE A 213 -28.45 -9.48 4.13
CA ILE A 213 -28.91 -9.45 2.73
C ILE A 213 -27.76 -8.95 1.84
N ASN A 214 -27.92 -9.06 0.53
CA ASN A 214 -26.94 -8.53 -0.40
C ASN A 214 -26.75 -7.02 -0.19
N GLY A 215 -25.50 -6.61 -0.22
CA GLY A 215 -25.08 -5.22 -0.18
C GLY A 215 -24.34 -4.82 -1.44
N ALA A 216 -23.92 -3.57 -1.49
CA ALA A 216 -23.08 -3.08 -2.57
C ALA A 216 -22.11 -2.02 -2.08
N ILE A 217 -20.92 -2.01 -2.67
CA ILE A 217 -19.99 -0.89 -2.60
C ILE A 217 -20.31 0.04 -3.77
N PHE A 218 -20.46 1.32 -3.47
CA PHE A 218 -20.76 2.34 -4.46
C PHE A 218 -19.48 3.15 -4.74
N ILE A 219 -18.94 3.02 -5.96
CA ILE A 219 -17.73 3.72 -6.38
C ILE A 219 -18.05 4.59 -7.58
N PHE A 220 -17.96 5.92 -7.44
CA PHE A 220 -18.52 6.85 -8.40
C PHE A 220 -17.53 7.91 -8.87
N ASN A 221 -17.45 8.10 -10.19
CA ASN A 221 -16.68 9.16 -10.81
C ASN A 221 -17.57 10.40 -11.06
N PRO A 222 -17.39 11.49 -10.30
CA PRO A 222 -18.24 12.69 -10.42
C PRO A 222 -18.03 13.45 -11.73
N ARG A 223 -16.94 13.23 -12.46
CA ARG A 223 -16.70 13.91 -13.73
C ARG A 223 -17.36 13.21 -14.90
N THR A 224 -17.34 11.88 -14.91
CA THR A 224 -17.84 11.09 -16.04
C THR A 224 -19.24 10.52 -15.82
N GLY A 225 -19.71 10.48 -14.58
CA GLY A 225 -20.96 9.82 -14.21
C GLY A 225 -20.82 8.31 -14.04
N GLN A 226 -19.63 7.76 -14.29
CA GLN A 226 -19.39 6.32 -14.23
C GLN A 226 -19.53 5.81 -12.80
N LEU A 227 -20.35 4.79 -12.62
CA LEU A 227 -20.55 4.08 -11.38
C LEU A 227 -20.02 2.65 -11.54
N PHE A 228 -19.09 2.27 -10.66
CA PHE A 228 -18.68 0.90 -10.42
C PHE A 228 -19.46 0.41 -9.19
N LEU A 229 -20.47 -0.41 -9.42
CA LEU A 229 -21.31 -0.99 -8.39
C LEU A 229 -20.84 -2.42 -8.11
N LYS A 230 -20.11 -2.61 -7.01
CA LYS A 230 -19.66 -3.95 -6.61
C LYS A 230 -20.71 -4.57 -5.70
N ILE A 231 -21.39 -5.61 -6.18
CA ILE A 231 -22.34 -6.37 -5.38
C ILE A 231 -21.59 -7.30 -4.43
N ILE A 232 -21.93 -7.24 -3.15
CA ILE A 232 -21.42 -8.10 -2.09
C ILE A 232 -22.51 -9.08 -1.68
N HIS A 233 -22.35 -10.32 -2.13
CA HIS A 233 -23.30 -11.39 -1.85
C HIS A 233 -23.23 -11.86 -0.38
N THR A 234 -24.36 -12.33 0.15
CA THR A 234 -24.48 -12.81 1.54
C THR A 234 -23.48 -13.89 1.95
N SER A 235 -22.96 -14.68 0.99
CA SER A 235 -21.95 -15.72 1.24
C SER A 235 -20.66 -15.18 1.85
N VAL A 236 -20.31 -13.91 1.61
CA VAL A 236 -19.12 -13.26 2.20
C VAL A 236 -19.21 -13.18 3.73
N TRP A 237 -20.44 -13.11 4.27
CA TRP A 237 -20.68 -12.98 5.71
C TRP A 237 -20.78 -14.32 6.43
N ALA A 238 -20.84 -15.43 5.70
CA ALA A 238 -21.08 -16.75 6.26
C ALA A 238 -19.92 -17.18 7.19
N GLY A 239 -20.26 -17.57 8.42
CA GLY A 239 -19.28 -18.02 9.42
C GLY A 239 -18.42 -16.91 10.04
N GLN A 240 -18.64 -15.64 9.67
CA GLN A 240 -17.84 -14.52 10.13
C GLN A 240 -18.46 -13.83 11.35
N LYS A 241 -17.61 -13.19 12.15
CA LYS A 241 -18.01 -12.34 13.30
C LYS A 241 -17.53 -10.91 13.08
N ARG A 242 -18.07 -9.96 13.86
CA ARG A 242 -17.75 -8.52 13.77
C ARG A 242 -17.94 -7.96 12.36
N LEU A 243 -19.10 -8.27 11.78
CA LEU A 243 -19.42 -8.01 10.38
C LEU A 243 -19.34 -6.53 9.98
N GLY A 244 -19.57 -5.59 10.91
CA GLY A 244 -19.37 -4.17 10.64
C GLY A 244 -17.90 -3.80 10.33
N GLN A 245 -16.93 -4.37 11.05
CA GLN A 245 -15.51 -4.16 10.75
C GLN A 245 -15.10 -4.89 9.47
N LEU A 246 -15.62 -6.12 9.29
CA LEU A 246 -15.37 -6.89 8.09
C LEU A 246 -15.90 -6.19 6.84
N ALA A 247 -17.05 -5.51 6.92
CA ALA A 247 -17.62 -4.74 5.83
C ALA A 247 -16.64 -3.69 5.32
N ASN A 248 -16.11 -2.85 6.22
CA ASN A 248 -15.15 -1.82 5.85
C ASN A 248 -13.86 -2.43 5.26
N TRP A 249 -13.38 -3.56 5.81
CA TRP A 249 -12.19 -4.23 5.31
C TRP A 249 -12.40 -4.81 3.91
N LYS A 250 -13.57 -5.44 3.69
CA LYS A 250 -13.97 -5.97 2.39
C LYS A 250 -14.15 -4.84 1.37
N THR A 251 -14.69 -3.70 1.77
CA THR A 251 -14.75 -2.51 0.92
C THR A 251 -13.36 -2.10 0.44
N ALA A 252 -12.40 -1.94 1.36
CA ALA A 252 -11.05 -1.52 0.99
C ALA A 252 -10.33 -2.54 0.09
N GLU A 253 -10.52 -3.84 0.35
CA GLU A 253 -9.98 -4.92 -0.48
C GLU A 253 -10.54 -4.87 -1.91
N GLU A 254 -11.86 -4.74 -2.07
CA GLU A 254 -12.51 -4.71 -3.39
C GLU A 254 -12.18 -3.41 -4.16
N VAL A 255 -12.04 -2.28 -3.46
CA VAL A 255 -11.56 -1.02 -4.08
C VAL A 255 -10.13 -1.18 -4.59
N ALA A 256 -9.24 -1.76 -3.79
CA ALA A 256 -7.87 -2.01 -4.23
C ALA A 256 -7.79 -3.01 -5.40
N ALA A 257 -8.65 -4.04 -5.39
CA ALA A 257 -8.77 -4.98 -6.51
C ALA A 257 -9.27 -4.30 -7.79
N LEU A 258 -10.26 -3.40 -7.69
CA LEU A 258 -10.72 -2.59 -8.81
C LEU A 258 -9.58 -1.74 -9.38
N ILE A 259 -8.84 -1.02 -8.54
CA ILE A 259 -7.74 -0.16 -9.00
C ILE A 259 -6.63 -0.99 -9.67
N ARG A 260 -6.30 -2.17 -9.13
CA ARG A 260 -5.37 -3.12 -9.78
C ARG A 260 -5.85 -3.60 -11.15
N SER A 261 -7.16 -3.68 -11.37
CA SER A 261 -7.72 -4.13 -12.65
C SER A 261 -7.78 -3.04 -13.73
N LEU A 262 -7.65 -1.77 -13.33
CA LEU A 262 -7.66 -0.63 -14.25
C LEU A 262 -6.27 -0.41 -14.87
N PRO A 263 -6.21 -0.04 -16.18
CA PRO A 263 -5.00 0.49 -16.79
C PRO A 263 -4.45 1.70 -16.01
N VAL A 264 -3.13 1.92 -16.06
CA VAL A 264 -2.46 2.99 -15.28
C VAL A 264 -3.00 4.38 -15.63
N GLU A 265 -3.47 4.57 -16.86
CA GLU A 265 -4.07 5.81 -17.37
C GLU A 265 -5.46 6.08 -16.77
N GLU A 266 -6.18 5.02 -16.38
CA GLU A 266 -7.52 5.10 -15.79
C GLU A 266 -7.49 5.05 -14.25
N GLN A 267 -6.32 4.81 -13.65
CA GLN A 267 -6.18 4.79 -12.20
C GLN A 267 -6.47 6.17 -11.59
N PRO A 268 -7.25 6.22 -10.49
CA PRO A 268 -7.59 7.47 -9.84
C PRO A 268 -6.36 8.13 -9.23
N LYS A 269 -6.30 9.47 -9.24
CA LYS A 269 -5.31 10.24 -8.48
C LYS A 269 -5.79 10.53 -7.05
N GLN A 270 -7.10 10.49 -6.84
CA GLN A 270 -7.70 10.72 -5.53
C GLN A 270 -8.91 9.82 -5.29
N LEU A 271 -8.99 9.28 -4.09
CA LEU A 271 -10.15 8.59 -3.56
C LEU A 271 -10.79 9.45 -2.48
N ILE A 272 -12.10 9.62 -2.54
CA ILE A 272 -12.86 10.41 -1.58
C ILE A 272 -13.82 9.50 -0.84
N VAL A 273 -13.60 9.31 0.45
CA VAL A 273 -14.49 8.48 1.28
C VAL A 273 -15.58 9.30 1.91
N THR A 274 -16.81 8.78 1.89
CA THR A 274 -17.96 9.40 2.60
C THR A 274 -17.89 9.16 4.11
N ARG A 275 -17.22 8.09 4.55
CA ARG A 275 -17.15 7.69 5.96
C ARG A 275 -15.70 7.49 6.39
N GLN A 276 -15.31 8.15 7.48
CA GLN A 276 -13.94 8.15 8.00
C GLN A 276 -13.41 6.76 8.37
N GLY A 277 -14.29 5.82 8.71
CA GLY A 277 -13.91 4.45 9.07
C GLY A 277 -13.25 3.65 7.94
N LEU A 278 -13.25 4.16 6.70
CA LEU A 278 -12.55 3.58 5.55
C LEU A 278 -11.14 4.12 5.33
N LEU A 279 -10.80 5.31 5.85
CA LEU A 279 -9.51 5.98 5.58
C LEU A 279 -8.33 5.05 5.88
N ASP A 280 -8.24 4.64 7.15
CA ASP A 280 -7.15 3.79 7.66
C ASP A 280 -7.04 2.46 6.91
N LEU A 281 -8.15 1.93 6.40
CA LEU A 281 -8.18 0.66 5.69
C LEU A 281 -7.72 0.80 4.25
N LEU A 282 -8.13 1.87 3.57
CA LEU A 282 -7.67 2.17 2.22
C LEU A 282 -6.17 2.49 2.21
N GLU A 283 -5.64 3.22 3.19
CA GLU A 283 -4.19 3.48 3.31
C GLU A 283 -3.38 2.18 3.37
N VAL A 284 -3.89 1.16 4.06
CA VAL A 284 -3.25 -0.15 4.19
C VAL A 284 -3.35 -0.97 2.91
N HIS A 285 -4.51 -0.97 2.25
CA HIS A 285 -4.74 -1.77 1.05
C HIS A 285 -4.13 -1.16 -0.23
N LEU A 286 -3.84 0.15 -0.21
CA LEU A 286 -3.29 0.91 -1.33
C LEU A 286 -1.81 1.25 -1.17
N LEU A 287 -1.08 0.53 -0.30
CA LEU A 287 0.38 0.68 -0.17
C LEU A 287 1.13 0.43 -1.49
N ASP A 288 0.56 -0.39 -2.38
CA ASP A 288 1.10 -0.63 -3.74
C ASP A 288 0.90 0.58 -4.68
N PHE A 289 0.09 1.56 -4.30
CA PHE A 289 -0.32 2.71 -5.09
C PHE A 289 0.03 4.05 -4.41
N PRO A 290 1.32 4.39 -4.23
CA PRO A 290 1.74 5.55 -3.45
C PRO A 290 1.31 6.90 -4.03
N ASN A 291 0.91 6.93 -5.31
CA ASN A 291 0.49 8.15 -6.01
C ASN A 291 -1.01 8.46 -5.86
N ILE A 292 -1.76 7.60 -5.18
CA ILE A 292 -3.21 7.78 -4.97
C ILE A 292 -3.40 8.44 -3.61
N SER A 293 -3.95 9.65 -3.62
CA SER A 293 -4.33 10.34 -2.38
C SER A 293 -5.68 9.85 -1.87
N ILE A 294 -5.84 9.73 -0.56
CA ILE A 294 -7.12 9.36 0.07
C ILE A 294 -7.59 10.57 0.88
N ARG A 295 -8.83 10.99 0.69
CA ARG A 295 -9.41 12.20 1.30
C ARG A 295 -10.77 11.84 1.91
N ALA A 296 -11.10 12.42 3.07
CA ALA A 296 -12.45 12.33 3.61
C ALA A 296 -13.34 13.48 3.14
N SER A 297 -14.64 13.22 3.03
CA SER A 297 -15.66 14.22 2.77
C SER A 297 -16.33 14.70 4.07
N GLU A 298 -16.42 16.01 4.27
CA GLU A 298 -17.33 16.62 5.25
C GLU A 298 -18.76 16.71 4.71
N LEU A 299 -18.90 16.69 3.38
CA LEU A 299 -20.21 16.72 2.73
C LEU A 299 -20.92 15.39 2.93
N GLN A 300 -22.14 15.45 3.44
CA GLN A 300 -23.04 14.29 3.56
C GLN A 300 -23.73 14.03 2.22
N LEU A 301 -23.01 13.39 1.30
CA LEU A 301 -23.52 13.05 -0.02
C LEU A 301 -24.53 11.89 0.08
N PRO A 302 -25.71 11.99 -0.53
CA PRO A 302 -26.80 11.03 -0.33
C PRO A 302 -26.65 9.76 -1.21
N PHE A 303 -25.44 9.24 -1.42
CA PHE A 303 -25.22 8.05 -2.26
C PHE A 303 -25.96 6.81 -1.75
N GLN A 304 -26.22 6.73 -0.44
CA GLN A 304 -27.05 5.66 0.13
C GLN A 304 -28.45 5.56 -0.50
N ALA A 305 -28.99 6.67 -1.02
CA ALA A 305 -30.29 6.71 -1.66
C ALA A 305 -30.31 6.04 -3.03
N ALA A 306 -29.16 5.75 -3.64
CA ALA A 306 -29.08 5.00 -4.90
C ALA A 306 -29.74 3.62 -4.79
N MET A 307 -29.73 3.01 -3.60
CA MET A 307 -30.43 1.75 -3.31
C MET A 307 -31.96 1.83 -3.38
N LYS A 308 -32.54 3.03 -3.45
CA LYS A 308 -33.99 3.22 -3.62
C LYS A 308 -34.41 3.23 -5.09
N VAL A 309 -33.45 3.29 -6.01
CA VAL A 309 -33.73 3.15 -7.45
C VAL A 309 -34.00 1.68 -7.72
N GLU A 310 -35.22 1.35 -8.15
CA GLU A 310 -35.70 -0.03 -8.35
C GLU A 310 -34.73 -0.87 -9.18
N LYS A 311 -34.24 -0.32 -10.30
CA LYS A 311 -33.25 -0.99 -11.17
C LYS A 311 -31.99 -1.45 -10.42
N LEU A 312 -31.46 -0.63 -9.52
CA LEU A 312 -30.27 -0.96 -8.74
C LEU A 312 -30.62 -1.91 -7.59
N ALA A 313 -31.74 -1.65 -6.91
CA ALA A 313 -32.23 -2.43 -5.79
C ALA A 313 -32.50 -3.89 -6.19
N ASP A 314 -33.26 -4.09 -7.25
CA ASP A 314 -33.65 -5.41 -7.75
C ASP A 314 -32.42 -6.21 -8.18
N MET A 315 -31.50 -5.57 -8.91
CA MET A 315 -30.25 -6.19 -9.34
C MET A 315 -29.39 -6.67 -8.16
N ILE A 316 -29.27 -5.86 -7.11
CA ILE A 316 -28.50 -6.24 -5.92
C ILE A 316 -29.18 -7.38 -5.17
N LEU A 317 -30.51 -7.35 -5.04
CA LEU A 317 -31.27 -8.38 -4.33
C LEU A 317 -31.31 -9.71 -5.10
N SER A 318 -31.38 -9.68 -6.43
CA SER A 318 -31.45 -10.87 -7.28
C SER A 318 -30.09 -11.53 -7.55
N ALA A 319 -28.98 -10.85 -7.23
CA ALA A 319 -27.65 -11.38 -7.48
C ALA A 319 -27.35 -12.63 -6.64
N THR A 320 -26.87 -13.69 -7.31
CA THR A 320 -26.51 -14.97 -6.70
C THR A 320 -25.03 -15.10 -6.36
N GLU A 321 -24.20 -14.18 -6.88
CA GLU A 321 -22.76 -14.15 -6.68
C GLU A 321 -22.22 -12.70 -6.60
N PRO A 322 -21.03 -12.48 -6.01
CA PRO A 322 -20.38 -11.18 -6.05
C PRO A 322 -19.95 -10.82 -7.48
N GLN A 323 -20.37 -9.64 -7.95
CA GLN A 323 -20.04 -9.18 -9.30
C GLN A 323 -19.87 -7.66 -9.35
N MET A 324 -19.10 -7.18 -10.32
CA MET A 324 -18.93 -5.76 -10.60
C MET A 324 -19.85 -5.37 -11.75
N VAL A 325 -20.68 -4.35 -11.55
CA VAL A 325 -21.59 -3.84 -12.59
C VAL A 325 -21.27 -2.37 -12.87
N LEU A 326 -21.19 -2.02 -14.15
CA LEU A 326 -20.94 -0.66 -14.60
C LEU A 326 -22.26 0.03 -14.94
N PHE A 327 -22.39 1.27 -14.49
CA PHE A 327 -23.46 2.18 -14.87
C PHE A 327 -22.89 3.54 -15.25
N ASN A 328 -23.68 4.32 -15.97
CA ASN A 328 -23.45 5.76 -16.08
C ASN A 328 -24.68 6.46 -15.48
N LEU A 329 -24.48 7.20 -14.38
CA LEU A 329 -25.56 7.90 -13.68
C LEU A 329 -25.98 9.19 -14.37
N TYR A 330 -25.15 9.69 -15.30
CA TYR A 330 -25.47 10.88 -16.09
C TYR A 330 -26.16 10.55 -17.39
N ASP A 331 -26.36 9.27 -17.73
CA ASP A 331 -26.90 8.83 -19.02
C ASP A 331 -26.22 9.59 -20.20
N GLU A 332 -26.96 10.48 -20.86
CA GLU A 332 -26.48 11.33 -21.95
C GLU A 332 -26.40 12.82 -21.60
N TRP A 333 -26.57 13.21 -20.33
CA TRP A 333 -26.58 14.61 -19.89
C TRP A 333 -25.31 15.37 -20.28
N LEU A 334 -24.16 14.68 -20.29
CA LEU A 334 -22.87 15.28 -20.68
C LEU A 334 -22.80 15.75 -22.14
N LYS A 335 -23.81 15.42 -22.99
CA LYS A 335 -23.92 15.98 -24.35
C LYS A 335 -24.32 17.46 -24.35
N SER A 336 -25.05 17.92 -23.33
CA SER A 336 -25.62 19.27 -23.27
C SER A 336 -25.39 20.00 -21.95
N ILE A 337 -24.99 19.29 -20.90
CA ILE A 337 -24.83 19.79 -19.54
C ILE A 337 -23.39 19.51 -19.07
N SER A 338 -22.77 20.46 -18.37
CA SER A 338 -21.43 20.27 -17.81
C SER A 338 -21.47 19.31 -16.62
N PRO A 339 -20.41 18.52 -16.33
CA PRO A 339 -20.39 17.61 -15.18
C PRO A 339 -20.72 18.24 -13.82
N TYR A 340 -20.43 19.54 -13.65
CA TYR A 340 -20.72 20.28 -12.43
C TYR A 340 -22.23 20.48 -12.19
N THR A 341 -23.02 20.57 -13.26
CA THR A 341 -24.46 20.87 -13.24
C THR A 341 -25.24 19.58 -13.33
#